data_AF-A0A950N696-F1
#
_entry.id   AF-A0A950N696-F1
#
_cell.length_a   1.000
_cell.length_b   1.000
_cell.length_c   1.000
_cell.angle_alpha   90.00
_cell.angle_beta   90.00
_cell.angle_gamma   90.00
#
_symmetry.space_group_name_H-M   'P 1'
#
loop_
_entity.id
_entity.type
_entity.pdbx_description
1 polymer ?
#
loop_
_entity_poly.entity_id
_entity_poly.type
_entity_poly.pdbx_seq_one_letter_code
_entity_poly.pdbx_strand_id
1 'polypeptide(L)' 'MKRTYLVAVTGWSQSKDRQKSKETGFDRHLVKPVNVSLLAQLLAEVEERGTGNG' A
#
# COMPACT_ATOMS: atom_id res chain seq x y z
N MET A 1 10.44 5.55 -18.02
CA MET A 1 9.31 4.61 -17.79
C MET A 1 8.61 5.03 -16.50
N LYS A 2 7.26 5.07 -16.47
CA LYS A 2 6.51 5.39 -15.24
C LYS A 2 6.32 4.10 -14.43
N ARG A 3 6.57 4.12 -13.11
CA ARG A 3 6.33 2.97 -12.22
C ARG A 3 5.03 3.19 -11.43
N THR A 4 4.16 2.19 -11.46
CA THR A 4 2.92 2.16 -10.66
C THR A 4 3.24 1.77 -9.22
N TYR A 5 2.64 2.49 -8.26
CA TYR A 5 2.71 2.14 -6.84
C TYR A 5 1.60 1.15 -6.50
N LEU A 6 1.96 -0.03 -5.99
CA LEU A 6 1.03 -1.12 -5.73
C LEU A 6 0.81 -1.30 -4.23
N VAL A 7 -0.45 -1.24 -3.80
CA VAL A 7 -0.86 -1.45 -2.39
C VAL A 7 -1.78 -2.65 -2.29
N ALA A 8 -1.39 -3.65 -1.50
CA ALA A 8 -2.24 -4.79 -1.19
C ALA A 8 -3.26 -4.42 -0.09
N VAL A 9 -4.48 -4.96 -0.15
CA VAL A 9 -5.52 -4.74 0.88
C VAL A 9 -6.14 -6.08 1.28
N THR A 10 -5.80 -6.63 2.46
CA THR A 10 -6.30 -7.96 2.89
C THR A 10 -7.26 -7.88 4.07
N GLY A 11 -8.09 -8.91 4.27
CA GLY A 11 -8.99 -9.03 5.41
C GLY A 11 -8.33 -9.54 6.69
N TRP A 12 -9.03 -9.41 7.82
CA TRP A 12 -8.62 -9.87 9.15
C TRP A 12 -8.34 -11.38 9.26
N SER A 13 -8.99 -12.22 8.47
CA SER A 13 -8.78 -13.67 8.49
C SER A 13 -7.40 -14.10 7.99
N GLN A 14 -6.71 -13.24 7.23
CA GLN A 14 -5.39 -13.51 6.68
C GLN A 14 -4.25 -12.98 7.55
N SER A 15 -4.49 -12.25 8.64
CA SER A 15 -3.37 -11.71 9.45
C SER A 15 -2.57 -12.83 10.14
N LYS A 16 -3.21 -13.94 10.52
CA LYS A 16 -2.54 -15.13 11.08
C LYS A 16 -1.81 -15.98 10.04
N ASP A 17 -2.19 -15.89 8.75
CA ASP A 17 -1.51 -16.54 7.62
C ASP A 17 -0.58 -15.59 6.83
N ARG A 18 -0.60 -14.29 7.13
CA ARG A 18 0.08 -13.21 6.39
C ARG A 18 1.58 -13.33 6.41
N GLN A 19 2.14 -13.97 7.43
CA GLN A 19 3.57 -14.12 7.59
C GLN A 19 4.20 -15.06 6.53
N LYS A 20 3.38 -15.80 5.76
CA LYS A 20 3.84 -16.68 4.68
C LYS A 20 3.68 -16.12 3.26
N SER A 21 2.94 -15.02 3.08
CA SER A 21 2.82 -14.41 1.75
C SER A 21 3.91 -13.35 1.59
N LYS A 22 4.98 -13.70 0.88
CA LYS A 22 6.01 -12.73 0.46
C LYS A 22 5.31 -11.59 -0.27
N GLU A 23 5.50 -10.36 0.22
CA GLU A 23 5.03 -9.10 -0.37
C GLU A 23 5.78 -8.74 -1.68
N THR A 24 6.17 -9.76 -2.46
CA THR A 24 6.91 -9.61 -3.70
C THR A 24 6.06 -8.85 -4.71
N GLY A 25 6.44 -7.60 -4.97
CA GLY A 25 5.84 -6.75 -6.00
C GLY A 25 4.88 -5.68 -5.48
N PHE A 26 4.51 -5.68 -4.20
CA PHE A 26 3.74 -4.60 -3.59
C PHE A 26 4.66 -3.64 -2.83
N ASP A 27 4.39 -2.35 -2.92
CA ASP A 27 5.15 -1.33 -2.20
C ASP A 27 4.63 -1.16 -0.75
N ARG A 28 3.34 -1.47 -0.51
CA ARG A 28 2.67 -1.39 0.81
C ARG A 28 1.53 -2.39 0.98
N HIS A 29 1.09 -2.54 2.23
CA HIS A 29 0.01 -3.44 2.61
C HIS A 29 -0.93 -2.81 3.65
N LEU A 30 -2.24 -2.82 3.37
CA LEU A 30 -3.31 -2.35 4.26
C LEU A 30 -4.19 -3.52 4.70
N VAL A 31 -4.80 -3.40 5.88
CA VAL A 31 -5.76 -4.37 6.43
C VAL A 31 -7.15 -3.77 6.35
N LYS A 32 -8.16 -4.56 5.98
CA LYS A 32 -9.57 -4.16 6.03
C LYS A 32 -10.09 -4.23 7.48
N PRO A 33 -10.97 -3.32 7.94
CA PRO A 33 -11.42 -2.14 7.21
C PRO A 33 -10.28 -1.12 7.07
N VAL A 34 -10.14 -0.56 5.88
CA VAL A 34 -9.07 0.40 5.60
C VAL A 34 -9.33 1.67 6.39
N ASN A 35 -8.34 2.10 7.16
CA ASN A 35 -8.39 3.40 7.81
C ASN A 35 -8.25 4.51 6.75
N VAL A 36 -9.28 5.36 6.61
CA VAL A 36 -9.32 6.43 5.60
C VAL A 36 -8.21 7.45 5.82
N SER A 37 -7.87 7.78 7.06
CA SER A 37 -6.77 8.71 7.37
C SER A 37 -5.42 8.14 6.93
N LEU A 38 -5.20 6.84 7.14
CA LEU A 38 -3.99 6.15 6.68
C LEU A 38 -3.92 6.08 5.14
N LEU A 39 -5.05 5.85 4.49
CA LEU A 39 -5.14 5.86 3.03
C LEU A 39 -4.82 7.26 2.47
N ALA A 40 -5.35 8.32 3.08
CA ALA A 40 -5.08 9.69 2.67
C ALA A 40 -3.59 10.04 2.80
N GLN A 41 -2.95 9.63 3.90
CA GLN A 41 -1.50 9.80 4.09
C GLN A 41 -0.70 9.06 3.00
N LEU A 42 -1.07 7.82 2.70
CA LEU A 42 -0.40 7.04 1.66
C LEU A 42 -0.55 7.67 0.27
N LEU A 43 -1.72 8.24 -0.04
CA LEU A 43 -1.94 8.94 -1.31
C LEU A 43 -1.08 10.20 -1.41
N ALA A 44 -0.98 10.98 -0.33
CA ALA A 44 -0.10 12.15 -0.28
C ALA A 44 1.38 11.75 -0.50
N GLU A 45 1.85 10.67 0.13
CA GLU A 45 3.21 10.16 -0.08
C GLU A 45 3.46 9.74 -1.55
N VAL A 46 2.45 9.17 -2.22
CA VAL A 46 2.55 8.76 -3.63
C VAL A 46 2.53 9.97 -4.55
N GLU A 47 1.69 10.97 -4.26
CA GLU A 47 1.66 12.24 -4.99
C GLU A 47 3.01 12.95 -4.90
N GLU A 48 3.59 13.11 -3.71
CA GLU A 48 4.90 13.73 -3.51
C GLU A 48 6.02 13.05 -4.32
N ARG A 49 6.00 11.72 -4.39
CA ARG A 49 6.95 10.93 -5.20
C ARG A 49 6.72 11.08 -6.70
N GLY A 50 5.47 11.28 -7.12
CA GLY A 50 5.08 11.49 -8.51
C GLY A 50 5.31 12.92 -8.98
N THR A 51 5.25 13.89 -8.07
CA THR A 51 5.51 15.32 -8.29
C THR A 51 6.96 15.71 -8.02
N GLY A 52 7.89 14.74 -8.02
CA GLY A 52 9.30 15.00 -8.22
C GLY A 52 9.59 15.51 -9.65
N ASN A 53 9.01 16.65 -10.01
CA ASN A 53 9.67 17.65 -10.84
C ASN A 53 10.81 18.20 -9.95
N GLY A 54 12.07 18.16 -10.36
CA GLY A 54 12.56 18.78 -11.58
C GLY A 54 13.27 20.05 -11.16
#